data_AF-A0A3N5P0P5-F1
#
_entry.id   AF-A0A3N5P0P5-F1
#
_cell.length_a   1.000
_cell.length_b   1.000
_cell.length_c   1.000
_cell.angle_alpha   90.00
_cell.angle_beta   90.00
_cell.angle_gamma   90.00
#
_symmetry.space_group_name_H-M   'P 1'
#
loop_
_entity.id
_entity.type
_entity.pdbx_description
1 polymer ?
#
loop_
_entity_poly.entity_id
_entity_poly.type
_entity_poly.pdbx_seq_one_letter_code
_entity_poly.pdbx_strand_id
1 'polypeptide(L)' 'MEVRGRTALVTDGAHRVGRAITLALAQAGANVAI' A
#
# COMPACT_ATOMS: atom_id res chain seq x y z
N MET A 1 -0.01 -13.21 0.19
CA MET A 1 1.24 -12.46 -0.03
C MET A 1 1.82 -12.14 1.34
N GLU A 2 3.08 -12.47 1.61
CA GLU A 2 3.73 -12.11 2.88
C GLU A 2 4.29 -10.68 2.76
N VAL A 3 3.54 -9.68 3.25
CA VAL A 3 3.91 -8.25 3.11
C VAL A 3 4.06 -7.51 4.43
N ARG A 4 3.74 -8.16 5.56
CA ARG A 4 3.86 -7.56 6.89
C ARG A 4 5.30 -7.11 7.15
N GLY A 5 5.47 -5.86 7.57
CA GLY A 5 6.77 -5.24 7.82
C GLY A 5 7.59 -4.89 6.58
N ARG A 6 7.12 -5.23 5.36
CA ARG A 6 7.79 -4.84 4.11
C ARG A 6 7.38 -3.44 3.69
N THR A 7 8.22 -2.77 2.92
CA THR A 7 7.94 -1.42 2.40
C THR A 7 7.40 -1.48 0.97
N ALA A 8 6.35 -0.71 0.69
CA ALA A 8 5.79 -0.55 -0.66
C ALA A 8 5.71 0.95 -1.03
N LEU A 9 6.16 1.28 -2.24
CA LEU A 9 5.96 2.59 -2.87
C LEU A 9 4.78 2.50 -3.84
N VAL A 10 3.73 3.31 -3.63
CA VAL A 10 2.53 3.31 -4.45
C VAL A 10 2.35 4.69 -5.09
N THR A 11 2.72 4.81 -6.36
CA THR A 11 2.52 6.06 -7.12
C THR A 11 1.04 6.30 -7.38
N ASP A 12 0.64 7.59 -7.37
CA ASP A 12 -0.77 8.01 -7.44
C ASP A 12 -1.68 7.32 -6.42
N GLY A 13 -1.12 6.90 -5.28
CA GLY A 13 -1.80 6.06 -4.29
C GLY A 13 -2.93 6.77 -3.51
N ALA A 14 -3.27 8.01 -3.88
CA ALA A 14 -4.43 8.75 -3.38
C ALA A 14 -5.67 8.63 -4.29
N HIS A 15 -5.52 8.20 -5.56
CA HIS A 15 -6.60 8.19 -6.55
C HIS A 15 -6.99 6.78 -7.00
N ARG A 16 -8.30 6.55 -7.19
CA ARG A 16 -8.90 5.34 -7.78
C ARG A 16 -8.28 4.03 -7.27
N VAL A 17 -7.61 3.29 -8.17
CA VAL A 17 -6.97 2.01 -7.89
C VAL A 17 -5.77 2.17 -6.98
N GLY A 18 -4.99 3.25 -7.12
CA GLY A 18 -3.87 3.57 -6.24
C GLY A 18 -4.32 3.64 -4.78
N ARG A 19 -5.45 4.31 -4.50
CA ARG A 19 -6.04 4.35 -3.15
C ARG A 19 -6.44 2.97 -2.63
N ALA A 20 -7.06 2.15 -3.47
CA ALA A 20 -7.46 0.80 -3.06
C ALA A 20 -6.23 -0.07 -2.71
N ILE A 21 -5.16 0.02 -3.51
CA ILE A 21 -3.90 -0.71 -3.31
C ILE A 21 -3.20 -0.23 -2.03
N THR A 22 -3.04 1.09 -1.85
CA THR A 22 -2.44 1.69 -0.65
C THR A 22 -3.11 1.20 0.63
N LEU A 23 -4.45 1.23 0.66
CA LEU A 23 -5.22 0.81 1.83
C LEU A 23 -5.08 -0.70 2.09
N ALA A 24 -5.14 -1.53 1.05
CA ALA A 24 -4.99 -2.97 1.20
C ALA A 24 -3.59 -3.37 1.72
N LEU A 25 -2.53 -2.74 1.22
CA LEU A 25 -1.16 -2.99 1.67
C LEU A 25 -0.94 -2.53 3.12
N ALA A 26 -1.43 -1.35 3.48
CA ALA A 26 -1.36 -0.85 4.85
C ALA A 26 -2.11 -1.77 5.83
N GLN A 27 -3.33 -2.20 5.48
CA GLN A 27 -4.13 -3.15 6.28
C GLN A 27 -3.43 -4.52 6.44
N ALA A 28 -2.70 -4.96 5.41
CA ALA A 28 -1.89 -6.17 5.48
C ALA A 28 -0.59 -6.02 6.31
N GLY A 29 -0.31 -4.80 6.82
CA GLY A 29 0.81 -4.50 7.70
C GLY A 29 2.09 -4.10 6.98
N ALA A 30 2.00 -3.67 5.71
CA ALA A 30 3.13 -3.07 5.02
C ALA A 30 3.36 -1.61 5.47
N ASN A 31 4.60 -1.16 5.44
CA ASN A 31 4.94 0.26 5.51
C ASN A 31 4.71 0.85 4.10
N VAL A 32 3.83 1.84 3.97
CA VAL A 32 3.48 2.37 2.65
C VAL A 32 3.97 3.81 2.51
N ALA A 33 4.70 4.07 1.42
CA ALA A 33 5.00 5.41 0.91
C ALA A 33 4.11 5.65 -0.32
N ILE A 34 3.49 6.84 -0.38
CA ILE A 34 2.54 7.24 -1.43
C ILE A 34 3.16 8.34 -2.28
#